data_AF-A0A821P5L2-F1
#
_entry.id   AF-A0A821P5L2-F1
#
_cell.length_a   1.000
_cell.length_b   1.000
_cell.length_c   1.000
_cell.angle_alpha   90.00
_cell.angle_beta   90.00
_cell.angle_gamma   90.00
#
_symmetry.space_group_name_H-M   'P 1'
#
loop_
_entity.id
_entity.type
_entity.pdbx_description
1 polymer ?
#
loop_
_entity_poly.entity_id
_entity_poly.type
_entity_poly.pdbx_seq_one_letter_code
_entity_poly.pdbx_strand_id
1 'polypeptide(L)'
;MLNECDADGIVGTIKATLARFNIPLQNLMGIGTDNASVMTGVNNGVYAKLKKDLPSLVLVRCICHSLQLAVSAVTKQFLPRNLEFIIKETYDWFNRSSSRQAAYKELYKLINDGHDPLKIVQSCQTRWLSIVCSCTHLRTMVGTENTF
;
A
#
# COMPACT_ATOMS: atom_id res chain seq x y z
N MET A 1 -9.16 -25.92 6.19
CA MET A 1 -9.53 -24.63 5.55
C MET A 1 -9.60 -23.58 6.64
N LEU A 2 -9.34 -22.31 6.32
CA LEU A 2 -9.64 -21.19 7.20
C LEU A 2 -11.16 -21.04 7.26
N ASN A 3 -11.76 -21.32 8.42
CA ASN A 3 -13.20 -21.16 8.61
C ASN A 3 -13.56 -19.75 9.09
N GLU A 4 -12.62 -19.07 9.75
CA GLU A 4 -12.76 -17.71 10.28
C GLU A 4 -11.50 -16.91 9.95
N CYS A 5 -11.68 -15.63 9.58
CA CYS A 5 -10.59 -14.72 9.21
C CYS A 5 -10.12 -13.84 10.38
N ASP A 6 -10.32 -14.31 11.61
CA ASP A 6 -9.81 -13.67 12.81
C ASP A 6 -8.49 -14.30 13.27
N ALA A 7 -7.90 -13.75 14.33
CA ALA A 7 -6.60 -14.19 14.79
C ALA A 7 -6.63 -15.63 15.34
N ASP A 8 -7.75 -16.07 15.94
CA ASP A 8 -7.87 -17.41 16.51
C ASP A 8 -7.99 -18.46 15.40
N GLY A 9 -8.82 -18.21 14.39
CA GLY A 9 -8.94 -19.05 13.20
C GLY A 9 -7.63 -19.19 12.45
N ILE A 10 -6.88 -18.08 12.30
CA ILE A 10 -5.56 -18.10 11.65
C ILE A 10 -4.54 -18.89 12.47
N VAL A 11 -4.44 -18.67 13.78
CA VAL A 11 -3.52 -19.41 14.65
C VAL A 11 -3.84 -20.91 14.66
N GLY A 12 -5.12 -21.27 14.78
CA GLY A 12 -5.57 -22.66 14.73
C GLY A 12 -5.19 -23.32 13.39
N THR A 13 -5.38 -22.60 12.28
CA THR A 13 -5.00 -23.10 10.96
C THR A 13 -3.48 -23.27 10.82
N ILE A 14 -2.67 -22.34 11.33
CA ILE A 14 -1.20 -22.46 11.33
C ILE A 14 -0.78 -23.72 12.08
N LYS A 15 -1.25 -23.90 13.33
CA LYS A 15 -0.92 -25.07 14.16
C LYS A 15 -1.35 -26.38 13.50
N ALA A 16 -2.57 -26.45 12.99
CA ALA A 16 -3.08 -27.62 12.29
C ALA A 16 -2.28 -27.94 11.02
N THR A 17 -1.86 -26.90 10.28
CA THR A 17 -1.06 -27.07 9.07
C THR A 17 0.33 -27.60 9.40
N LEU A 18 1.01 -27.05 10.40
CA LEU A 18 2.31 -27.54 10.85
C LEU A 18 2.24 -28.98 11.34
N ALA A 19 1.23 -29.31 12.15
CA ALA A 19 0.98 -30.67 12.62
C ALA A 19 0.74 -31.65 11.46
N ARG A 20 -0.05 -31.26 10.45
CA ARG A 20 -0.28 -32.07 9.24
C ARG A 20 1.01 -32.42 8.49
N PHE A 21 1.99 -31.52 8.49
CA PHE A 21 3.30 -31.76 7.87
C PHE A 21 4.34 -32.33 8.83
N ASN A 22 3.94 -32.73 10.05
CA ASN A 22 4.86 -33.19 11.10
C ASN A 22 5.98 -32.19 11.42
N ILE A 23 5.71 -30.89 11.30
CA ILE A 23 6.63 -29.83 11.66
C ILE A 23 6.31 -29.40 13.09
N PRO A 24 7.24 -29.57 14.05
CA PRO A 24 7.06 -29.07 15.41
C PRO A 24 6.82 -27.57 15.42
N LEU A 25 5.85 -27.11 16.21
CA LEU A 25 5.55 -25.68 16.35
C LEU A 25 6.79 -24.89 16.81
N GLN A 26 7.66 -25.51 17.61
CA GLN A 26 8.91 -24.95 18.13
C GLN A 26 9.90 -24.55 17.03
N ASN A 27 9.77 -25.12 15.83
CA ASN A 27 10.62 -24.76 14.68
C ASN A 27 10.18 -23.43 14.02
N LEU A 28 9.02 -22.89 14.39
CA LEU A 28 8.56 -21.60 13.90
C LEU A 28 9.33 -20.47 14.60
N MET A 29 10.42 -20.03 13.96
CA MET A 29 11.30 -18.98 14.49
C MET A 29 10.84 -17.56 14.15
N GLY A 30 10.03 -17.38 13.11
CA GLY A 30 9.53 -16.07 12.74
C GLY A 30 8.29 -16.11 11.84
N ILE A 31 7.60 -14.99 11.77
CA ILE A 31 6.44 -14.77 10.90
C ILE A 31 6.56 -13.44 10.17
N GLY A 32 6.49 -13.51 8.84
CA GLY A 32 6.39 -12.34 7.95
C GLY A 32 4.95 -12.09 7.57
N THR A 33 4.43 -10.89 7.79
CA THR A 33 3.00 -10.60 7.57
C THR A 33 2.75 -9.14 7.18
N ASP A 34 1.59 -8.87 6.57
CA ASP A 34 1.12 -7.50 6.42
C ASP A 34 0.81 -6.92 7.81
N ASN A 35 0.91 -5.60 7.97
CA ASN A 35 0.70 -4.98 9.30
C ASN A 35 -0.79 -4.89 9.66
N ALA A 36 -1.62 -5.80 9.15
CA ALA A 36 -3.02 -5.87 9.51
C ALA A 36 -3.17 -6.07 11.02
N SER A 37 -4.21 -5.49 11.60
CA SER A 37 -4.47 -5.57 13.04
C SER A 37 -4.69 -7.02 13.50
N VAL A 38 -5.31 -7.85 12.66
CA VAL A 38 -5.50 -9.28 12.94
C VAL A 38 -4.18 -10.04 13.05
N MET A 39 -3.15 -9.62 12.32
CA MET A 39 -1.84 -10.30 12.29
C MET A 39 -0.90 -9.75 13.38
N THR A 40 -0.86 -8.43 13.53
CA THR A 40 0.14 -7.70 14.32
C THR A 40 -0.39 -7.01 15.57
N GLY A 41 -1.69 -7.15 15.85
CA GLY A 41 -2.34 -6.56 17.02
C GLY A 41 -1.70 -7.00 18.33
N VAL A 42 -1.55 -6.06 19.26
CA VAL A 42 -0.82 -6.27 20.53
C VAL A 42 -1.51 -7.29 21.44
N ASN A 43 -2.85 -7.25 21.50
CA ASN A 43 -3.62 -8.07 22.45
C ASN A 43 -4.23 -9.31 21.78
N ASN A 44 -4.76 -9.15 20.57
CA ASN A 44 -5.51 -10.22 19.87
C ASN A 44 -4.97 -10.47 18.46
N GLY A 45 -3.69 -10.19 18.20
CA GLY A 45 -3.05 -10.50 16.93
C GLY A 45 -2.53 -11.94 16.87
N VAL A 46 -2.41 -12.50 15.66
CA VAL A 46 -1.80 -13.82 15.40
C VAL A 46 -0.41 -13.90 16.03
N TYR A 47 0.43 -12.88 15.83
CA TYR A 47 1.75 -12.82 16.44
C TYR A 47 1.69 -12.86 17.97
N ALA A 48 0.84 -12.03 18.59
CA ALA A 48 0.70 -11.98 20.05
C ALA A 48 0.25 -13.32 20.65
N LYS A 49 -0.63 -14.04 19.94
CA LYS A 49 -1.08 -15.38 20.34
C LYS A 49 0.04 -16.41 20.21
N LEU A 50 0.72 -16.48 19.06
CA LEU A 50 1.83 -17.43 18.85
C LEU A 50 3.03 -17.17 19.77
N LYS A 51 3.30 -15.90 20.10
CA LYS A 51 4.40 -15.50 21.00
C LYS A 51 4.23 -16.06 22.42
N LYS A 52 3.01 -16.37 22.86
CA LYS A 52 2.74 -17.03 24.15
C LYS A 52 3.30 -18.45 24.18
N ASP A 53 3.19 -19.17 23.07
CA ASP A 53 3.69 -20.54 22.94
C ASP A 53 5.17 -20.56 22.50
N LEU A 54 5.61 -19.51 21.81
CA LEU A 54 6.93 -19.39 21.19
C LEU A 54 7.62 -18.08 21.62
N PRO A 55 8.24 -18.01 22.80
CA PRO A 55 8.86 -16.78 23.31
C PRO A 55 9.96 -16.23 22.38
N SER A 56 10.62 -17.07 21.59
CA SER A 56 11.66 -16.68 20.62
C SER A 56 11.14 -16.20 19.26
N LEU A 57 9.82 -16.25 19.01
CA LEU A 57 9.24 -15.93 17.71
C LEU A 57 9.50 -14.47 17.29
N VAL A 58 10.04 -14.27 16.09
CA VAL A 58 10.32 -12.94 15.53
C VAL A 58 9.18 -12.50 14.60
N LEU A 59 8.68 -11.27 14.79
CA LEU A 59 7.74 -10.64 13.85
C LEU A 59 8.51 -9.81 12.83
N VAL A 60 8.37 -10.16 11.55
CA VAL A 60 8.84 -9.35 10.43
C VAL A 60 7.64 -8.64 9.81
N ARG A 61 7.56 -7.33 10.02
CA ARG A 61 6.50 -6.48 9.47
C ARG A 61 6.77 -6.17 8.00
N CYS A 62 5.73 -6.05 7.20
CA CYS A 62 5.85 -5.65 5.81
C CYS A 62 6.38 -4.22 5.71
N ILE A 63 7.58 -4.05 5.16
CA ILE A 63 8.22 -2.74 4.96
C ILE A 63 7.33 -1.84 4.10
N CYS A 64 6.78 -2.37 3.02
CA CYS A 64 5.97 -1.60 2.10
C CYS A 64 4.67 -1.10 2.73
N HIS A 65 4.01 -1.94 3.54
CA HIS A 65 2.83 -1.50 4.30
C HIS A 65 3.21 -0.48 5.37
N SER A 66 4.34 -0.67 6.04
CA SER A 66 4.85 0.28 7.05
C SER A 66 5.12 1.66 6.43
N LEU A 67 5.73 1.68 5.24
CA LEU A 67 5.96 2.90 4.47
C LEU A 67 4.64 3.56 4.04
N GLN A 68 3.68 2.76 3.54
CA GLN A 68 2.35 3.26 3.19
C GLN A 68 1.64 3.92 4.38
N LEU A 69 1.71 3.31 5.57
CA LEU A 69 1.13 3.89 6.80
C LEU A 69 1.81 5.20 7.17
N ALA A 70 3.15 5.26 7.12
CA ALA A 70 3.91 6.47 7.41
C ALA A 70 3.55 7.60 6.44
N VAL A 71 3.53 7.34 5.13
CA VAL A 71 3.13 8.31 4.11
C VAL A 71 1.69 8.76 4.34
N SER A 72 0.76 7.82 4.60
CA SER A 72 -0.65 8.16 4.84
C SER A 72 -0.84 9.04 6.08
N ALA A 73 -0.07 8.81 7.14
CA ALA A 73 -0.12 9.63 8.35
C ALA A 73 0.39 11.05 8.09
N VAL A 74 1.53 11.17 7.41
CA VAL A 74 2.13 12.46 7.04
C VAL A 74 1.22 13.22 6.08
N THR A 75 0.68 12.60 5.04
CA THR A 75 -0.21 13.28 4.10
C THR A 75 -1.48 13.73 4.78
N LYS A 76 -2.08 12.93 5.66
CA LYS A 76 -3.25 13.34 6.44
C LYS A 76 -2.97 14.55 7.34
N GLN A 77 -1.77 14.65 7.89
CA GLN A 77 -1.40 15.74 8.81
C GLN A 77 -0.97 17.01 8.08
N PHE A 78 -0.20 16.89 7.01
CA PHE A 78 0.52 18.00 6.40
C PHE A 78 0.07 18.35 4.98
N LEU A 79 -0.64 17.47 4.26
CA LEU A 79 -1.12 17.79 2.93
C LEU A 79 -2.37 18.70 3.03
N PRO A 80 -2.33 19.92 2.47
CA PRO A 80 -3.49 20.79 2.43
C PRO A 80 -4.67 20.13 1.68
N ARG A 81 -5.87 20.21 2.25
CA ARG A 81 -7.09 19.61 1.67
C ARG A 81 -7.40 20.10 0.25
N ASN A 82 -7.06 21.34 -0.07
CA ASN A 82 -7.21 21.88 -1.43
C ASN A 82 -6.28 21.18 -2.42
N LEU A 83 -5.05 20.81 -2.03
CA LEU A 83 -4.16 20.03 -2.88
C LEU A 83 -4.67 18.61 -3.08
N GLU A 84 -5.14 17.95 -2.02
CA GLU A 84 -5.76 16.63 -2.11
C GLU A 84 -6.97 16.64 -3.07
N PHE A 85 -7.81 17.67 -2.98
CA PHE A 85 -8.93 17.89 -3.88
C PHE A 85 -8.48 18.05 -5.34
N ILE A 86 -7.51 18.93 -5.61
CA ILE A 86 -7.00 19.16 -6.98
C ILE A 86 -6.43 17.87 -7.57
N ILE A 87 -5.67 17.10 -6.79
CA ILE A 87 -5.08 15.83 -7.24
C ILE A 87 -6.19 14.87 -7.67
N LYS A 88 -7.24 14.75 -6.85
CA LYS A 88 -8.38 13.88 -7.13
C LYS A 88 -9.18 14.34 -8.34
N GLU A 89 -9.57 15.60 -8.40
CA GLU A 89 -10.40 16.13 -9.48
C GLU A 89 -9.67 16.10 -10.83
N THR A 90 -8.36 16.34 -10.84
CA THR A 90 -7.56 16.26 -12.06
C THR A 90 -7.56 14.82 -12.58
N TYR A 91 -7.30 13.83 -11.73
CA TYR A 91 -7.41 12.43 -12.11
C TYR A 91 -8.80 12.10 -12.67
N ASP A 92 -9.86 12.48 -11.95
CA ASP A 92 -11.24 12.20 -12.33
C ASP A 92 -11.61 12.82 -13.69
N TRP A 93 -11.17 14.06 -13.95
CA TRP A 93 -11.45 14.77 -15.19
C TRP A 93 -10.86 14.06 -16.42
N PHE A 94 -9.64 13.53 -16.31
CA PHE A 94 -9.01 12.75 -17.37
C PHE A 94 -9.57 11.33 -17.47
N ASN A 95 -9.76 10.66 -16.33
CA ASN A 95 -10.20 9.27 -16.31
C ASN A 95 -11.60 9.08 -16.93
N ARG A 96 -12.46 10.11 -16.87
CA ARG A 96 -13.82 10.09 -17.44
C ARG A 96 -13.88 10.27 -18.97
N SER A 97 -12.77 10.57 -19.65
CA SER A 97 -12.79 10.79 -21.10
C SER A 97 -11.52 10.30 -21.79
N SER A 98 -11.67 9.28 -22.62
CA SER A 98 -10.60 8.79 -23.50
C SER A 98 -10.12 9.86 -24.48
N SER A 99 -11.02 10.70 -25.00
CA SER A 99 -10.68 11.82 -25.89
C SER A 99 -9.78 12.85 -25.20
N ARG A 100 -10.03 13.18 -23.93
CA ARG A 100 -9.15 14.09 -23.16
C ARG A 100 -7.76 13.49 -22.94
N GLN A 101 -7.70 12.18 -22.64
CA GLN A 101 -6.43 11.47 -22.51
C GLN A 101 -5.64 11.45 -23.82
N ALA A 102 -6.31 11.20 -24.95
CA ALA A 102 -5.70 11.23 -26.27
C ALA A 102 -5.19 12.64 -26.62
N ALA A 103 -6.01 13.67 -26.43
CA ALA A 103 -5.63 15.06 -26.69
C ALA A 103 -4.43 15.49 -25.84
N TYR A 104 -4.41 15.15 -24.55
CA TYR A 104 -3.26 15.41 -23.68
C TYR A 104 -2.01 14.65 -24.15
N LYS A 105 -2.14 13.38 -24.54
CA LYS A 105 -1.01 12.60 -25.04
C LYS A 105 -0.38 13.23 -26.27
N GLU A 106 -1.19 13.67 -27.23
CA GLU A 106 -0.70 14.32 -28.45
C GLU A 106 -0.06 15.69 -28.15
N LEU A 107 -0.69 16.50 -27.28
CA LEU A 107 -0.11 17.77 -26.85
C LEU A 107 1.23 17.57 -26.12
N TYR A 108 1.31 16.59 -25.21
CA TYR A 108 2.52 16.30 -24.45
C TYR A 108 3.66 15.88 -25.36
N LYS A 109 3.39 15.01 -26.36
CA LYS A 109 4.39 14.63 -27.36
C LYS A 109 4.89 15.82 -28.16
N LEU A 110 4.01 16.75 -28.54
CA LEU A 110 4.38 17.93 -29.32
C LEU A 110 5.38 18.82 -28.55
N ILE A 111 5.19 18.98 -27.24
CA ILE A 111 5.99 19.89 -26.41
C ILE A 111 7.20 19.21 -25.73
N ASN A 112 7.26 17.87 -25.73
CA ASN A 112 8.34 17.09 -25.11
C ASN A 112 8.99 16.14 -26.13
N ASP A 113 9.31 16.62 -27.34
CA ASP A 113 10.11 15.90 -28.35
C ASP A 113 9.63 14.47 -28.66
N GLY A 114 8.32 14.26 -28.70
CA GLY A 114 7.70 12.98 -29.02
C GLY A 114 7.63 11.99 -27.85
N HIS A 115 8.08 12.36 -26.65
CA HIS A 115 7.96 11.51 -25.47
C HIS A 115 6.50 11.33 -25.01
N ASP A 116 6.20 10.17 -24.43
CA ASP A 116 4.89 9.89 -23.84
C ASP A 116 4.78 10.46 -22.42
N PRO A 117 3.61 10.99 -22.01
CA PRO A 117 3.40 11.44 -20.64
C PRO A 117 3.33 10.27 -19.66
N LEU A 118 3.69 10.52 -18.40
CA LEU A 118 3.39 9.60 -17.30
C LEU A 118 1.87 9.43 -17.16
N LYS A 119 1.43 8.19 -16.96
CA LYS A 119 0.00 7.87 -16.77
C LYS A 119 -0.49 8.53 -15.48
N ILE A 120 -1.54 9.34 -15.54
CA ILE A 120 -2.12 9.96 -14.34
C ILE A 120 -2.65 8.84 -13.42
N VAL A 121 -2.13 8.78 -12.19
CA VAL A 121 -2.44 7.73 -11.22
C VAL A 121 -3.50 8.22 -10.23
N GLN A 122 -4.47 7.36 -9.93
CA GLN A 122 -5.43 7.60 -8.86
C GLN A 122 -4.74 7.49 -7.50
N SER A 123 -4.90 8.52 -6.66
CA SER A 123 -4.58 8.40 -5.24
C SER A 123 -5.62 7.49 -4.56
N CYS A 124 -5.18 6.36 -4.04
CA CYS A 124 -6.03 5.40 -3.33
C CYS A 124 -5.28 4.70 -2.20
N GLN A 125 -6.00 4.40 -1.12
CA GLN A 125 -5.40 3.83 0.10
C GLN A 125 -4.86 2.41 -0.09
N THR A 126 -5.42 1.65 -1.04
CA THR A 126 -5.09 0.25 -1.28
C THR A 126 -3.85 0.06 -2.16
N ARG A 127 -3.45 1.08 -2.94
CA ARG A 127 -2.20 1.04 -3.71
C ARG A 127 -1.11 1.80 -2.95
N TRP A 128 -0.03 1.08 -2.63
CA TRP A 128 1.11 1.67 -1.93
C TRP A 128 1.66 2.88 -2.69
N LEU A 129 1.92 3.95 -1.95
CA LEU A 129 2.51 5.20 -2.41
C LEU A 129 1.73 5.90 -3.54
N SER A 130 0.46 5.55 -3.75
CA SER A 130 -0.35 6.09 -4.85
C SER A 130 -0.40 7.61 -4.85
N ILE A 131 -0.51 8.23 -3.68
CA ILE A 131 -0.51 9.69 -3.52
C ILE A 131 0.81 10.34 -3.95
N VAL A 132 1.95 9.69 -3.67
CA VAL A 132 3.27 10.16 -4.10
C VAL A 132 3.38 10.09 -5.62
N CYS A 133 2.95 8.97 -6.21
CA CYS A 133 2.91 8.82 -7.66
C CYS A 133 1.96 9.84 -8.31
N SER A 134 0.77 10.04 -7.76
CA SER A 134 -0.20 11.03 -8.26
C SER A 134 0.38 12.44 -8.23
N CYS A 135 0.98 12.87 -7.11
CA CYS A 135 1.63 14.17 -7.01
C CYS A 135 2.77 14.31 -8.04
N THR A 136 3.62 13.30 -8.16
CA THR A 136 4.77 13.31 -9.08
C THR A 136 4.32 13.44 -10.52
N HIS A 137 3.33 12.66 -10.94
CA HIS A 137 2.84 12.66 -12.33
C HIS A 137 2.08 13.95 -12.68
N LEU A 138 1.39 14.56 -11.70
CA LEU A 138 0.78 15.88 -11.89
C LEU A 138 1.84 16.98 -11.95
N ARG A 139 2.93 16.86 -11.20
CA ARG A 139 4.07 17.78 -11.27
C ARG A 139 4.74 17.77 -12.65
N THR A 140 4.96 16.59 -13.22
CA THR A 140 5.52 16.46 -14.58
C THR A 140 4.56 17.03 -15.63
N MET A 141 3.25 16.86 -15.43
CA MET A 141 2.23 17.42 -16.32
C MET A 141 2.29 18.96 -16.41
N VAL A 142 2.63 19.65 -15.32
CA VAL A 142 2.76 21.12 -15.30
C VAL A 142 4.16 21.61 -15.71
N GLY A 143 5.07 20.73 -16.13
CA GLY A 143 6.40 21.10 -16.65
C GLY A 143 7.38 21.65 -15.61
N THR A 144 7.15 21.39 -14.31
CA THR A 144 8.01 21.91 -13.23
C THR A 144 9.13 20.93 -12.88
N GLU A 145 9.99 20.62 -13.85
CA GLU A 145 11.14 19.74 -13.62
C GLU A 145 12.40 20.46 -13.10
N ASN A 146 12.44 21.80 -13.06
CA ASN A 146 13.67 22.56 -12.74
C ASN A 146 13.55 23.67 -11.68
N THR A 147 12.81 23.45 -10.59
CA THR A 147 12.83 24.38 -9.44
C THR A 147 12.83 23.64 -8.11
N PHE A 148 14.00 23.16 -7.70
CA PHE A 148 14.57 23.29 -6.34
C PHE A 148 16.09 23.18 -6.45
#